data_AF-A0A519WPB5-F1
#
_entry.id   AF-A0A519WPB5-F1
#
_cell.length_a   1.000
_cell.length_b   1.000
_cell.length_c   1.000
_cell.angle_alpha   90.00
_cell.angle_beta   90.00
_cell.angle_gamma   90.00
#
_symmetry.space_group_name_H-M   'P 1'
#
loop_
_entity.id
_entity.type
_entity.pdbx_description
1 polymer ?
#
loop_
_entity_poly.entity_id
_entity_poly.type
_entity_poly.pdbx_seq_one_letter_code
_entity_poly.pdbx_strand_id
1 'polypeptide(L)'
;MKIITTQEFAKATKIDKLGVPGLAALLMEVMKLNDINKVFSQNEHFNGLEFVDKILETIGVTIDFDEDDLKNIPKTGGFIAIANHPYGGVEGL
;
A
#
# COMPACT_ATOMS: atom_id res chain seq x y z
N MET A 1 -11.90 -4.86 6.17
CA MET A 1 -12.05 -4.90 4.69
C MET A 1 -11.05 -5.89 4.10
N LYS A 2 -11.44 -6.64 3.06
CA LYS A 2 -10.49 -7.39 2.22
C LYS A 2 -10.41 -6.69 0.88
N ILE A 3 -9.23 -6.20 0.53
CA ILE A 3 -8.96 -5.54 -0.74
C ILE A 3 -8.54 -6.52 -1.84
N ILE A 4 -8.08 -7.71 -1.45
CA ILE A 4 -7.77 -8.81 -2.35
C ILE A 4 -8.49 -10.05 -1.85
N THR A 5 -9.51 -10.52 -2.57
CA THR A 5 -10.17 -11.78 -2.24
C THR A 5 -9.48 -12.96 -2.92
N THR A 6 -9.61 -14.16 -2.34
CA THR A 6 -9.06 -15.39 -2.92
C THR A 6 -9.66 -15.70 -4.29
N GLN A 7 -10.94 -15.37 -4.51
CA GLN A 7 -11.64 -15.56 -5.78
C GLN A 7 -11.09 -14.63 -6.87
N GLU A 8 -10.87 -13.35 -6.54
CA GLU A 8 -10.28 -12.39 -7.48
C GLU A 8 -8.84 -12.76 -7.83
N PHE A 9 -8.04 -13.09 -6.81
CA PHE A 9 -6.66 -13.53 -7.01
C PHE A 9 -6.59 -14.79 -7.89
N ALA A 10 -7.43 -15.79 -7.62
CA ALA A 10 -7.46 -17.03 -8.40
C ALA A 10 -7.84 -16.78 -9.87
N LYS A 11 -8.84 -15.92 -10.12
CA LYS A 11 -9.25 -15.55 -11.48
C LYS A 11 -8.17 -14.75 -12.23
N ALA A 12 -7.57 -13.76 -11.57
CA ALA A 12 -6.54 -12.89 -12.16
C ALA A 12 -5.28 -13.70 -12.56
N THR A 13 -4.91 -14.68 -11.74
CA THR A 13 -3.76 -15.56 -11.96
C THR A 13 -4.08 -16.80 -12.81
N LYS A 14 -5.35 -17.02 -13.15
CA LYS A 14 -5.87 -18.22 -13.85
C LYS A 14 -5.62 -19.54 -13.12
N ILE A 15 -5.34 -19.49 -11.81
CA ILE A 15 -5.13 -20.68 -10.98
C ILE A 15 -6.44 -21.44 -10.76
N ASP A 16 -7.58 -20.76 -10.84
CA ASP A 16 -8.91 -21.36 -10.84
C ASP A 16 -9.07 -22.46 -11.93
N LYS A 17 -8.31 -22.35 -13.04
CA LYS A 17 -8.32 -23.33 -14.14
C LYS A 17 -7.44 -24.56 -13.89
N LEU A 18 -6.52 -24.51 -12.93
CA LEU A 18 -5.61 -25.63 -12.64
C LEU A 18 -6.28 -26.75 -11.85
N GLY A 19 -7.47 -26.50 -11.29
CA GLY A 19 -8.25 -27.52 -10.59
C GLY A 19 -7.63 -28.00 -9.26
N VAL A 20 -6.61 -27.31 -8.74
CA VAL A 20 -5.96 -27.63 -7.44
C VAL A 20 -6.65 -26.86 -6.31
N PRO A 21 -7.44 -27.50 -5.44
CA PRO A 21 -8.14 -26.82 -4.35
C PRO A 21 -7.15 -26.20 -3.37
N GLY A 22 -7.42 -24.98 -2.91
CA GLY A 22 -6.62 -24.30 -1.88
C GLY A 22 -5.30 -23.68 -2.35
N LEU A 23 -4.86 -23.92 -3.60
CA LEU A 23 -3.59 -23.37 -4.13
C LEU A 23 -3.55 -21.84 -4.10
N ALA A 24 -4.66 -21.18 -4.47
CA ALA A 24 -4.76 -19.72 -4.43
C ALA A 24 -4.60 -19.17 -3.01
N ALA A 25 -5.22 -19.81 -2.01
CA ALA A 25 -5.12 -19.38 -0.61
C ALA A 25 -3.70 -19.56 -0.06
N LEU A 26 -3.05 -20.69 -0.40
CA LEU A 26 -1.65 -20.94 -0.05
C LEU A 26 -0.72 -19.87 -0.64
N LEU A 27 -0.90 -19.54 -1.91
CA LEU A 27 -0.06 -18.53 -2.58
C LEU A 27 -0.30 -17.14 -2.00
N MET A 28 -1.54 -16.77 -1.68
CA MET A 28 -1.82 -15.51 -0.99
C MET A 28 -1.11 -15.41 0.36
N GLU A 29 -1.03 -16.51 1.11
CA GLU A 29 -0.31 -16.56 2.39
C GLU A 29 1.20 -16.40 2.17
N VAL A 30 1.79 -17.21 1.28
CA VAL A 30 3.24 -17.17 0.99
C VAL A 30 3.68 -15.81 0.45
N MET A 31 2.86 -15.18 -0.38
CA MET A 31 3.12 -13.87 -0.96
C MET A 31 2.71 -12.70 -0.03
N LYS A 32 2.26 -12.99 1.20
CA LYS A 32 1.84 -11.98 2.19
C LYS A 32 0.67 -11.10 1.75
N LEU A 33 -0.14 -11.53 0.79
CA LEU A 33 -1.35 -10.80 0.39
C LEU A 33 -2.40 -10.78 1.50
N ASN A 34 -2.39 -11.80 2.37
CA ASN A 34 -3.21 -11.82 3.58
C ASN A 34 -2.76 -10.76 4.60
N ASP A 35 -1.46 -10.50 4.72
CA ASP A 35 -0.93 -9.43 5.57
C ASP A 35 -1.35 -8.05 5.06
N ILE A 36 -1.30 -7.84 3.74
CA ILE A 36 -1.80 -6.60 3.11
C ILE A 36 -3.27 -6.39 3.48
N ASN A 37 -4.12 -7.40 3.30
CA ASN A 37 -5.54 -7.32 3.71
C ASN A 37 -5.69 -6.99 5.19
N LYS A 38 -4.84 -7.55 6.06
CA LYS A 38 -4.86 -7.30 7.50
C LYS A 38 -4.53 -5.84 7.82
N VAL A 39 -3.47 -5.29 7.22
CA VAL A 39 -3.09 -3.87 7.38
C VAL A 39 -4.22 -2.94 6.97
N PHE A 40 -4.82 -3.16 5.80
CA PHE A 40 -5.96 -2.35 5.34
C PHE A 40 -7.16 -2.48 6.28
N SER A 41 -7.49 -3.69 6.72
CA SER A 41 -8.61 -3.90 7.65
C SER A 41 -8.38 -3.28 9.01
N GLN A 42 -7.15 -3.21 9.50
CA GLN A 42 -6.83 -2.57 10.78
C GLN A 42 -6.99 -1.06 10.71
N ASN A 43 -6.75 -0.46 9.55
CA ASN A 43 -6.74 0.99 9.37
C ASN A 43 -8.00 1.55 8.68
N GLU A 44 -8.95 0.70 8.27
CA GLU A 44 -10.13 1.08 7.46
C GLU A 44 -11.07 2.13 8.08
N HIS A 45 -10.90 2.42 9.37
CA HIS A 45 -11.70 3.42 10.09
C HIS A 45 -11.11 4.84 9.97
N PHE A 46 -9.86 4.97 9.57
CA PHE A 46 -9.23 6.25 9.24
C PHE A 46 -9.61 6.69 7.81
N ASN A 47 -9.51 7.99 7.52
CA ASN A 47 -9.90 8.54 6.22
C ASN A 47 -8.88 9.59 5.75
N GLY A 48 -8.73 9.74 4.43
CA GLY A 48 -7.85 10.74 3.83
C GLY A 48 -6.38 10.54 4.23
N LEU A 49 -5.69 11.64 4.57
CA LEU A 49 -4.26 11.61 4.93
C LEU A 49 -3.98 10.76 6.18
N GLU A 50 -4.88 10.79 7.16
CA GLU A 50 -4.71 10.00 8.39
C GLU A 50 -4.70 8.49 8.12
N PHE A 51 -5.46 8.04 7.12
CA PHE A 51 -5.43 6.65 6.68
C PHE A 51 -4.07 6.25 6.10
N VAL A 52 -3.50 7.12 5.27
CA VAL A 52 -2.19 6.91 4.65
C VAL A 52 -1.11 6.83 5.72
N ASP A 53 -1.07 7.82 6.62
CA ASP A 53 -0.11 7.89 7.74
C ASP A 53 -0.16 6.61 8.59
N LYS A 54 -1.36 6.13 8.91
CA LYS A 54 -1.57 4.94 9.74
C LYS A 54 -1.19 3.65 9.04
N ILE A 55 -1.42 3.54 7.73
CA ILE A 55 -0.91 2.39 6.96
C ILE A 55 0.61 2.37 6.97
N LEU A 56 1.26 3.50 6.67
CA LEU A 56 2.72 3.61 6.64
C LEU A 56 3.33 3.25 8.01
N GLU A 57 2.77 3.76 9.09
CA GLU A 57 3.17 3.41 10.46
C GLU A 57 3.01 1.90 10.72
N THR A 58 1.87 1.31 10.34
CA THR A 58 1.58 -0.12 10.57
C THR A 58 2.58 -1.04 9.86
N ILE A 59 3.05 -0.66 8.66
CA ILE A 59 4.05 -1.43 7.91
C ILE A 59 5.50 -1.08 8.30
N GLY A 60 5.69 -0.18 9.28
CA GLY A 60 7.00 0.19 9.81
C GLY A 60 7.76 1.19 8.93
N VAL A 61 7.07 1.99 8.13
CA VAL A 61 7.66 3.08 7.34
C VAL A 61 7.68 4.35 8.18
N THR A 62 8.86 4.93 8.30
CA THR A 62 9.08 6.24 8.90
C THR A 62 9.49 7.23 7.82
N ILE A 63 8.83 8.37 7.77
CA ILE A 63 9.20 9.47 6.87
C ILE A 63 10.15 10.39 7.65
N ASP A 64 11.28 10.70 7.03
CA ASP A 64 12.26 11.66 7.54
C ASP A 64 12.63 12.61 6.40
N PHE A 65 12.88 13.88 6.72
CA PHE A 65 13.26 14.90 5.76
C PHE A 65 14.11 15.97 6.43
N ASP A 66 14.99 16.61 5.65
CA ASP A 66 15.78 17.73 6.14
C ASP A 66 14.92 19.00 6.22
N GLU A 67 14.89 19.65 7.38
CA GLU A 67 14.21 20.94 7.53
C GLU A 67 14.84 22.04 6.66
N ASP A 68 16.12 21.91 6.34
CA ASP A 68 16.80 22.84 5.44
C ASP A 68 16.27 22.73 4.00
N ASP A 69 15.84 21.53 3.56
CA ASP A 69 15.25 21.34 2.23
C ASP A 69 13.90 22.05 2.10
N LEU A 70 13.13 22.16 3.20
CA LEU A 70 11.87 22.90 3.21
C LEU A 70 12.06 24.39 2.91
N LYS A 71 13.25 24.94 3.18
CA LYS A 71 13.57 26.35 2.87
C LYS A 71 13.60 26.63 1.37
N ASN A 72 13.72 25.59 0.54
CA ASN A 72 13.66 25.72 -0.92
C ASN A 72 12.21 25.88 -1.44
N ILE A 73 11.19 25.63 -0.62
CA ILE A 73 9.78 25.79 -0.99
C ILE A 73 9.34 27.23 -0.69
N PRO A 74 8.83 27.99 -1.68
CA PRO A 74 8.39 29.36 -1.45
C PRO A 74 7.17 29.40 -0.52
N LYS A 75 7.22 30.26 0.51
CA LYS A 75 6.10 30.45 1.47
C LYS A 75 4.83 31.02 0.83
N THR A 76 4.98 31.70 -0.31
CA THR A 76 3.89 32.36 -1.04
C THR A 76 4.12 32.27 -2.54
N GLY A 77 3.04 32.14 -3.32
CA GLY A 77 3.12 31.94 -4.77
C GLY A 77 3.16 30.46 -5.14
N GLY A 78 3.25 30.19 -6.44
CA GLY A 78 3.33 28.82 -6.96
C GLY A 78 4.76 28.29 -6.97
N PHE A 79 4.89 26.96 -6.91
CA PHE A 79 6.13 26.25 -7.16
C PHE A 79 5.86 25.02 -8.03
N ILE A 80 6.93 24.44 -8.59
CA ILE A 80 6.87 23.18 -9.33
C ILE A 80 7.66 22.16 -8.53
N ALA A 81 7.00 21.06 -8.16
CA ALA A 81 7.67 19.88 -7.62
C ALA A 81 7.93 18.88 -8.75
N ILE A 82 9.14 18.33 -8.80
CA ILE A 82 9.48 17.20 -9.66
C ILE A 82 9.87 16.06 -8.72
N ALA A 83 9.06 15.01 -8.70
CA ALA A 83 9.25 13.87 -7.80
C ALA A 83 9.19 12.56 -8.60
N ASN A 84 9.79 11.51 -8.01
CA ASN A 84 9.69 10.14 -8.47
C ASN A 84 9.14 9.26 -7.34
N HIS A 85 8.78 8.03 -7.68
CA HIS A 85 8.25 7.03 -6.77
C HIS A 85 9.08 5.72 -6.89
N PRO A 86 10.33 5.71 -6.41
CA PRO A 86 11.25 4.57 -6.58
C PRO A 86 10.81 3.27 -5.87
N TYR A 87 10.00 3.35 -4.81
CA TYR A 87 9.53 2.23 -3.99
C TYR A 87 8.12 1.71 -4.37
N GLY A 88 7.53 2.22 -5.46
CA GLY A 88 6.37 1.62 -6.14
C GLY A 88 5.01 1.67 -5.43
N GLY A 89 4.68 0.72 -4.57
CA GLY A 89 3.33 0.63 -3.98
C GLY A 89 3.15 1.45 -2.71
N VAL A 90 4.24 1.67 -1.97
CA VAL A 90 4.20 2.25 -0.61
C VAL A 90 4.03 3.77 -0.65
N GLU A 91 4.72 4.48 -1.54
CA GLU A 91 4.66 5.96 -1.65
C GLU A 91 3.40 6.43 -2.43
N GLY A 92 2.54 5.49 -2.84
CA GLY A 92 1.42 5.71 -3.78
C GLY A 92 0.08 5.56 -3.08
N LEU A 93 0.13 5.23 -1.79
CA LEU A 93 -0.94 5.37 -0.82
C LEU A 93 -1.26 6.85 -0.62
#